data_AF-T4VIC2-F1
#
_entry.id   AF-T4VIC2-F1
#
_cell.length_a   1.000
_cell.length_b   1.000
_cell.length_c   1.000
_cell.angle_alpha   90.00
_cell.angle_beta   90.00
_cell.angle_gamma   90.00
#
_symmetry.space_group_name_H-M   'P 1'
#
loop_
_entity.id
_entity.type
_entity.pdbx_description
1 polymer ?
#
loop_
_entity_poly.entity_id
_entity_poly.type
_entity_poly.pdbx_seq_one_letter_code
_entity_poly.pdbx_strand_id
1 'polypeptide(L)'
;MKRRFLMTGFLIAALALGGCSNLGSKTSDKNKSAQTQSSNQESSDETVIQDLGVKFKLPTSWEKIGVEGILAGENEMSFSFICPDDAKELAELSKKIDEKKVDNNGKKDKADEEKLMNLYMEKMKNIGSILRLNKNDAEKVLKSEEYSNYSKKDKVGELNNSVYYFVYNEKIDDSNLSDASKSEVKNIEKSINEFKNSIKPIDPSKIKSNDKGEKASEESINGTISFKSKTIQGKSIDSSIFKDSKLTMINIWGTSCMPCIDEMPELQKLYKDVKSKGVNIIGVVADTPDEDNEALAKSILDKKGVKFDNVIPDKDLHEWILKNVKGTPTTIFVDKDGKIVSTALVGTASKAEYNAKIDEVLKSIK
;
A
#
# COMPACT_ATOMS: atom_id res chain seq x y z
N MET A 1 28.60 8.27 -4.53
CA MET A 1 28.48 7.04 -3.72
C MET A 1 27.21 6.32 -4.18
N LYS A 2 27.35 5.19 -4.88
CA LYS A 2 26.26 4.53 -5.63
C LYS A 2 25.24 3.92 -4.66
N ARG A 3 24.00 4.45 -4.63
CA ARG A 3 22.87 3.85 -3.89
C ARG A 3 22.36 2.64 -4.68
N ARG A 4 22.43 1.45 -4.09
CA ARG A 4 21.82 0.21 -4.61
C ARG A 4 20.32 0.25 -4.27
N PHE A 5 19.48 0.46 -5.29
CA PHE A 5 18.04 0.19 -5.19
C PHE A 5 17.83 -1.32 -5.27
N LEU A 6 17.31 -1.93 -4.20
CA LEU A 6 16.77 -3.29 -4.21
C LEU A 6 15.28 -3.16 -4.58
N MET A 7 15.00 -3.20 -5.89
CA MET A 7 13.63 -3.34 -6.40
C MET A 7 13.29 -4.83 -6.46
N THR A 8 12.47 -5.29 -5.53
CA THR A 8 11.83 -6.61 -5.55
C THR A 8 10.87 -6.72 -6.74
N GLY A 9 10.93 -7.86 -7.44
CA GLY A 9 10.49 -8.05 -8.82
C GLY A 9 9.03 -7.74 -9.14
N PHE A 10 8.85 -7.01 -10.24
CA PHE A 10 7.59 -6.85 -10.96
C PHE A 10 7.34 -8.11 -11.80
N LEU A 11 6.15 -8.68 -11.65
CA LEU A 11 5.70 -9.82 -12.43
C LEU A 11 4.97 -9.29 -13.67
N ILE A 12 5.53 -9.54 -14.85
CA ILE A 12 5.00 -9.11 -16.15
C ILE A 12 3.75 -9.94 -16.47
N ALA A 13 2.57 -9.33 -16.43
CA ALA A 13 1.37 -9.89 -17.05
C ALA A 13 1.48 -9.68 -18.57
N ALA A 14 1.65 -10.76 -19.33
CA ALA A 14 1.65 -10.71 -20.78
C ALA A 14 0.28 -10.25 -21.29
N LEU A 15 0.22 -9.05 -21.88
CA LEU A 15 -0.94 -8.57 -22.65
C LEU A 15 -1.12 -9.46 -23.89
N ALA A 16 -1.99 -10.45 -23.79
CA ALA A 16 -2.49 -11.18 -24.94
C ALA A 16 -3.53 -10.33 -25.67
N LEU A 17 -3.14 -9.75 -26.81
CA LEU A 17 -4.05 -9.14 -27.76
C LEU A 17 -4.92 -10.23 -28.43
N GLY A 18 -6.24 -10.17 -28.20
CA GLY A 18 -7.24 -10.52 -29.22
C GLY A 18 -8.11 -11.77 -29.00
N GLY A 19 -9.43 -11.53 -28.95
CA GLY A 19 -10.40 -12.27 -29.77
C GLY A 19 -10.90 -13.64 -29.27
N CYS A 20 -12.22 -13.73 -29.11
CA CYS A 20 -13.05 -14.91 -28.86
C CYS A 20 -12.52 -16.27 -29.37
N SER A 21 -12.50 -17.29 -28.50
CA SER A 21 -13.31 -18.50 -28.68
C SER A 21 -13.17 -19.48 -27.50
N ASN A 22 -14.30 -20.09 -27.19
CA ASN A 22 -14.58 -21.06 -26.14
C ASN A 22 -13.85 -22.39 -26.43
N LEU A 23 -13.10 -22.94 -25.47
CA LEU A 23 -12.91 -24.40 -25.31
C LEU A 23 -12.29 -24.70 -23.93
N GLY A 24 -13.04 -25.40 -23.08
CA GLY A 24 -12.56 -25.86 -21.78
C GLY A 24 -11.67 -27.10 -21.88
N SER A 25 -10.70 -27.21 -20.98
CA SER A 25 -10.44 -28.45 -20.25
C SER A 25 -9.62 -28.16 -18.98
N LYS A 26 -9.93 -28.92 -17.93
CA LYS A 26 -9.38 -28.86 -16.57
C LYS A 26 -7.95 -29.45 -16.54
N THR A 27 -7.04 -28.87 -15.73
CA THR A 27 -6.46 -29.48 -14.50
C THR A 27 -5.36 -28.60 -13.87
N SER A 28 -5.42 -28.48 -12.53
CA SER A 28 -4.42 -28.13 -11.47
C SER A 28 -2.97 -27.82 -11.90
N ASP A 29 -2.23 -26.86 -11.31
CA ASP A 29 -1.99 -26.66 -9.88
C ASP A 29 -1.16 -25.35 -9.62
N LYS A 30 -1.43 -24.68 -8.48
CA LYS A 30 -0.54 -23.85 -7.61
C LYS A 30 -0.02 -22.45 -8.02
N ASN A 31 -0.64 -21.45 -7.37
CA ASN A 31 -0.07 -20.41 -6.49
C ASN A 31 1.26 -19.72 -6.87
N LYS A 32 1.15 -18.44 -7.28
CA LYS A 32 2.04 -17.32 -6.92
C LYS A 32 1.34 -15.99 -7.24
N SER A 33 0.86 -15.29 -6.21
CA SER A 33 0.21 -13.98 -6.34
C SER A 33 1.24 -12.86 -6.23
N ALA A 34 1.62 -12.28 -7.37
CA ALA A 34 1.91 -10.85 -7.44
C ALA A 34 0.55 -10.16 -7.66
N GLN A 35 0.19 -9.19 -6.83
CA GLN A 35 -1.10 -8.49 -6.95
C GLN A 35 -1.08 -7.55 -8.15
N THR A 36 -1.30 -8.13 -9.33
CA THR A 36 -1.98 -7.44 -10.43
C THR A 36 -3.43 -7.27 -9.97
N GLN A 37 -3.88 -6.05 -9.70
CA GLN A 37 -5.30 -5.80 -9.44
C GLN A 37 -6.07 -5.92 -10.76
N SER A 38 -6.49 -7.15 -11.05
CA SER A 38 -7.49 -7.47 -12.05
C SER A 38 -8.83 -6.88 -11.61
N SER A 39 -9.37 -5.99 -12.42
CA SER A 39 -10.75 -5.52 -12.38
C SER A 39 -11.72 -6.71 -12.40
N ASN A 40 -12.71 -6.72 -11.51
CA ASN A 40 -13.97 -7.44 -11.76
C ASN A 40 -15.10 -6.42 -11.78
N GLN A 41 -15.82 -6.43 -12.89
CA GLN A 41 -16.97 -5.59 -13.19
C GLN A 41 -18.14 -5.89 -12.25
N GLU A 42 -18.71 -4.84 -11.64
CA GLU A 42 -20.11 -4.42 -11.85
C GLU A 42 -20.35 -3.02 -11.24
N SER A 43 -20.55 -2.06 -12.15
CA SER A 43 -21.08 -0.68 -12.02
C SER A 43 -20.88 0.12 -10.72
N SER A 44 -19.69 0.70 -10.56
CA SER A 44 -19.58 2.15 -10.30
C SER A 44 -18.28 2.67 -10.94
N ASP A 45 -18.41 3.57 -11.91
CA ASP A 45 -17.36 4.10 -12.80
C ASP A 45 -16.15 4.81 -12.12
N GLU A 46 -16.01 4.74 -10.80
CA GLU A 46 -15.00 5.48 -10.04
C GLU A 46 -14.06 4.53 -9.29
N THR A 47 -12.75 4.69 -9.50
CA THR A 47 -11.67 4.08 -8.72
C THR A 47 -11.46 4.86 -7.44
N VAL A 48 -11.34 4.15 -6.31
CA VAL A 48 -11.09 4.72 -4.98
C VAL A 48 -9.74 4.23 -4.47
N ILE A 49 -8.85 5.15 -4.12
CA ILE A 49 -7.56 4.85 -3.50
C ILE A 49 -7.59 5.40 -2.09
N GLN A 50 -7.90 4.52 -1.13
CA GLN A 50 -8.11 4.89 0.27
C GLN A 50 -6.84 5.45 0.92
N ASP A 51 -5.68 4.82 0.67
CA ASP A 51 -4.39 5.23 1.23
C ASP A 51 -4.01 6.66 0.83
N LEU A 52 -4.30 7.02 -0.42
CA LEU A 52 -4.10 8.37 -0.94
C LEU A 52 -5.27 9.31 -0.59
N GLY A 53 -6.43 8.78 -0.22
CA GLY A 53 -7.64 9.56 0.08
C GLY A 53 -8.21 10.25 -1.15
N VAL A 54 -8.24 9.55 -2.28
CA VAL A 54 -8.74 10.10 -3.55
C VAL A 54 -9.66 9.11 -4.25
N LYS A 55 -10.63 9.64 -5.01
CA LYS A 55 -11.33 8.89 -6.04
C LYS A 55 -11.17 9.55 -7.40
N PHE A 56 -11.21 8.77 -8.47
CA PHE A 56 -11.12 9.25 -9.83
C PHE A 56 -11.79 8.27 -10.79
N LYS A 57 -12.01 8.69 -12.03
CA LYS A 57 -12.42 7.82 -13.13
C LYS A 57 -11.35 7.87 -14.22
N LEU A 58 -10.87 6.70 -14.65
CA LEU A 58 -9.96 6.61 -15.79
C LEU A 58 -10.75 6.90 -17.08
N PRO A 59 -10.24 7.74 -17.98
CA PRO A 59 -10.84 7.90 -19.30
C PRO A 59 -10.82 6.58 -20.07
N THR A 60 -11.85 6.32 -20.88
CA THR A 60 -11.91 5.10 -21.70
C THR A 60 -10.73 4.97 -22.66
N SER A 61 -10.16 6.09 -23.12
CA SER A 61 -8.94 6.07 -23.95
C SER A 61 -7.72 5.56 -23.18
N TRP A 62 -7.65 5.79 -21.87
CA TRP A 62 -6.57 5.32 -21.00
C TRP A 62 -6.75 3.83 -20.67
N GLU A 63 -7.98 3.39 -20.41
CA GLU A 63 -8.31 1.98 -20.19
C GLU A 63 -7.96 1.13 -21.42
N LYS A 64 -8.32 1.60 -22.62
CA LYS A 64 -8.12 0.88 -23.88
C LYS A 64 -6.64 0.56 -24.15
N ILE A 65 -5.74 1.48 -23.81
CA ILE A 65 -4.30 1.32 -24.02
C ILE A 65 -3.57 0.72 -22.80
N GLY A 66 -4.30 0.45 -21.72
CA GLY A 66 -3.73 -0.14 -20.51
C GLY A 66 -2.86 0.84 -19.73
N VAL A 67 -3.32 2.07 -19.52
CA VAL A 67 -2.69 2.97 -18.55
C VAL A 67 -2.82 2.36 -17.16
N GLU A 68 -1.68 2.17 -16.50
CA GLU A 68 -1.61 1.66 -15.14
C GLU A 68 -1.30 2.80 -14.18
N GLY A 69 -1.97 2.77 -13.03
CA GLY A 69 -1.69 3.67 -11.91
C GLY A 69 -0.93 2.91 -10.83
N ILE A 70 0.27 3.37 -10.50
CA ILE A 70 1.16 2.75 -9.51
C ILE A 70 1.26 3.66 -8.30
N LEU A 71 0.92 3.13 -7.12
CA LEU A 71 1.09 3.83 -5.86
C LEU A 71 2.58 3.87 -5.51
N ALA A 72 3.18 5.06 -5.56
CA ALA A 72 4.58 5.32 -5.25
C ALA A 72 4.67 5.89 -3.81
N GLY A 73 4.60 4.98 -2.83
CA GLY A 73 4.51 5.36 -1.43
C GLY A 73 3.13 5.93 -1.05
N GLU A 74 3.01 6.51 0.14
CA GLU A 74 1.69 6.84 0.71
C GLU A 74 1.03 8.12 0.16
N ASN A 75 1.78 8.92 -0.61
CA ASN A 75 1.36 10.27 -0.99
C ASN A 75 1.36 10.52 -2.50
N GLU A 76 1.69 9.52 -3.31
CA GLU A 76 1.78 9.65 -4.75
C GLU A 76 1.23 8.43 -5.47
N MET A 77 0.45 8.68 -6.52
CA MET A 77 0.08 7.67 -7.51
C MET A 77 0.47 8.16 -8.89
N SER A 78 1.37 7.44 -9.55
CA SER A 78 1.86 7.76 -10.89
C SER A 78 1.09 6.98 -11.96
N PHE A 79 0.84 7.60 -13.09
CA PHE A 79 0.11 7.02 -14.21
C PHE A 79 1.03 6.93 -15.42
N SER A 80 1.11 5.71 -15.97
CA SER A 80 2.01 5.39 -17.06
C SER A 80 1.46 4.31 -17.96
N PHE A 81 1.99 4.20 -19.17
CA PHE A 81 1.61 3.18 -20.13
C PHE A 81 2.78 2.81 -21.02
N ILE A 82 2.63 1.73 -21.77
CA ILE A 82 3.57 1.31 -22.80
C ILE A 82 2.86 1.40 -24.14
N CYS A 83 3.52 2.02 -25.11
CA CYS A 83 2.94 2.15 -26.44
C CYS A 83 2.82 0.76 -27.11
N PRO A 84 1.81 0.55 -27.98
CA PRO A 84 1.61 -0.75 -28.64
C PRO A 84 2.84 -1.29 -29.38
N ASP A 85 3.66 -0.42 -29.96
CA ASP A 85 4.89 -0.83 -30.65
C ASP A 85 5.94 -1.38 -29.67
N ASP A 86 6.15 -0.68 -28.55
CA ASP A 86 7.08 -1.10 -27.50
C ASP A 86 6.59 -2.34 -26.75
N ALA A 87 5.27 -2.48 -26.58
CA ALA A 87 4.66 -3.65 -25.96
C ALA A 87 4.94 -4.93 -26.78
N LYS A 88 4.94 -4.84 -28.11
CA LYS A 88 5.31 -5.97 -28.99
C LYS A 88 6.79 -6.33 -28.82
N GLU A 89 7.67 -5.33 -28.81
CA GLU A 89 9.12 -5.54 -28.61
C GLU A 89 9.41 -6.23 -27.26
N LEU A 90 8.77 -5.75 -26.19
CA LEU A 90 8.89 -6.34 -24.86
C LEU A 90 8.33 -7.77 -24.80
N ALA A 91 7.20 -8.04 -25.47
CA ALA A 91 6.63 -9.38 -25.54
C ALA A 91 7.54 -10.36 -26.29
N GLU A 92 8.14 -9.94 -27.40
CA GLU A 92 9.11 -10.76 -28.13
C GLU A 92 10.36 -11.05 -27.29
N LEU A 93 10.86 -10.05 -26.57
CA LEU A 93 12.03 -10.22 -25.70
C LEU A 93 11.70 -11.14 -24.52
N SER A 94 10.56 -10.96 -23.86
CA SER A 94 10.08 -11.84 -22.79
C SER A 94 10.00 -13.29 -23.28
N LYS A 95 9.43 -13.51 -24.48
CA LYS A 95 9.34 -14.85 -25.08
C LYS A 95 10.72 -15.45 -25.35
N LYS A 96 11.66 -14.66 -25.89
CA LYS A 96 13.05 -15.12 -26.11
C LYS A 96 13.75 -15.49 -24.80
N ILE A 97 13.48 -14.78 -23.72
CA ILE A 97 14.03 -15.06 -22.39
C ILE A 97 13.43 -16.36 -21.84
N ASP A 98 12.12 -16.57 -22.00
CA ASP A 98 11.46 -17.81 -21.56
C ASP A 98 11.88 -19.04 -22.41
N GLU A 99 12.22 -18.85 -23.68
CA GLU A 99 12.73 -19.91 -24.58
C GLU A 99 14.19 -20.31 -24.30
N LYS A 100 14.99 -19.42 -23.68
CA LYS A 100 16.35 -19.76 -23.22
C LYS A 100 16.22 -20.72 -22.03
N LYS A 101 16.48 -22.00 -22.31
CA LYS A 101 16.42 -23.10 -21.34
C LYS A 101 17.16 -22.73 -20.05
N VAL A 102 16.43 -22.90 -18.95
CA VAL A 102 16.92 -23.07 -17.59
C VAL A 102 18.21 -23.90 -17.60
N ASP A 103 19.26 -23.44 -16.92
CA ASP A 103 20.48 -24.23 -16.75
C ASP A 103 20.15 -25.58 -16.09
N ASN A 104 21.08 -26.55 -16.11
CA ASN A 104 20.89 -27.87 -15.49
C ASN A 104 20.54 -27.83 -13.98
N ASN A 105 20.46 -26.64 -13.37
CA ASN A 105 20.18 -26.38 -11.96
C ASN A 105 18.89 -25.59 -11.69
N GLY A 106 18.03 -25.36 -12.69
CA GLY A 106 16.71 -24.78 -12.41
C GLY A 106 16.66 -23.25 -12.33
N LYS A 107 17.74 -22.51 -12.65
CA LYS A 107 17.77 -21.04 -12.54
C LYS A 107 17.54 -20.35 -13.89
N LYS A 108 16.57 -19.41 -13.93
CA LYS A 108 16.48 -18.39 -14.96
C LYS A 108 17.69 -17.44 -14.85
N ASP A 109 18.21 -16.98 -16.00
CA ASP A 109 19.34 -16.06 -16.04
C ASP A 109 18.90 -14.68 -15.51
N LYS A 110 19.36 -14.34 -14.30
CA LYS A 110 19.04 -13.08 -13.63
C LYS A 110 19.45 -11.85 -14.46
N ALA A 111 20.43 -11.96 -15.35
CA ALA A 111 20.87 -10.86 -16.19
C ALA A 111 19.87 -10.54 -17.31
N ASP A 112 19.21 -11.56 -17.86
CA ASP A 112 18.18 -11.38 -18.90
C ASP A 112 16.89 -10.79 -18.29
N GLU A 113 16.51 -11.20 -17.08
CA GLU A 113 15.38 -10.61 -16.35
C GLU A 113 15.64 -9.14 -15.99
N GLU A 114 16.84 -8.81 -15.50
CA GLU A 114 17.24 -7.43 -15.21
C GLU A 114 17.24 -6.56 -16.49
N LYS A 115 17.70 -7.12 -17.61
CA LYS A 115 17.67 -6.43 -18.91
C LYS A 115 16.24 -6.16 -19.38
N LEU A 116 15.33 -7.11 -19.22
CA LEU A 116 13.92 -6.95 -19.57
C LEU A 116 13.26 -5.87 -18.71
N MET A 117 13.53 -5.87 -17.40
CA MET A 117 13.03 -4.84 -16.48
C MET A 117 13.55 -3.44 -16.82
N ASN A 118 14.84 -3.32 -17.13
CA ASN A 118 15.41 -2.04 -17.54
C ASN A 118 14.78 -1.53 -18.84
N LEU A 119 14.57 -2.41 -19.81
CA LEU A 119 13.91 -2.04 -21.07
C LEU A 119 12.45 -1.65 -20.83
N TYR A 120 11.73 -2.37 -19.97
CA TYR A 120 10.37 -2.02 -19.59
C TYR A 120 10.28 -0.61 -19.00
N MET A 121 11.19 -0.27 -18.08
CA MET A 121 11.26 1.06 -17.48
C MET A 121 11.65 2.15 -18.51
N GLU A 122 12.51 1.82 -19.48
CA GLU A 122 12.89 2.74 -20.56
C GLU A 122 11.73 3.03 -21.51
N LYS A 123 10.91 2.02 -21.83
CA LYS A 123 9.78 2.14 -22.76
C LYS A 123 8.51 2.68 -22.09
N MET A 124 8.46 2.70 -20.77
CA MET A 124 7.33 3.24 -20.02
C MET A 124 7.21 4.75 -20.24
N LYS A 125 6.04 5.19 -20.69
CA LYS A 125 5.72 6.60 -20.90
C LYS A 125 4.91 7.10 -19.70
N ASN A 126 5.46 8.08 -18.99
CA ASN A 126 4.79 8.73 -17.87
C ASN A 126 3.81 9.80 -18.36
N ILE A 127 2.60 9.79 -17.80
CA ILE A 127 1.57 10.80 -18.07
C ILE A 127 1.63 11.88 -16.99
N GLY A 128 1.60 11.46 -15.73
CA GLY A 128 1.58 12.34 -14.57
C GLY A 128 1.31 11.59 -13.27
N SER A 129 1.25 12.32 -12.16
CA SER A 129 1.01 11.77 -10.83
C SER A 129 -0.04 12.57 -10.07
N ILE A 130 -0.87 11.86 -9.29
CA ILE A 130 -1.69 12.48 -8.24
C ILE A 130 -0.85 12.54 -6.97
N LEU A 131 -0.71 13.73 -6.40
CA LEU A 131 0.03 13.99 -5.17
C LEU A 131 -0.93 14.42 -4.06
N ARG A 132 -0.76 13.85 -2.86
CA ARG A 132 -1.34 14.34 -1.61
C ARG A 132 -0.26 15.03 -0.79
N LEU A 133 -0.35 16.35 -0.66
CA LEU A 133 0.67 17.15 0.03
C LEU A 133 0.09 17.84 1.25
N ASN A 134 0.92 18.07 2.27
CA ASN A 134 0.58 18.98 3.37
C ASN A 134 0.46 20.40 2.80
N LYS A 135 -0.60 21.13 3.18
CA LYS A 135 -0.83 22.51 2.72
C LYS A 135 0.37 23.45 2.93
N ASN A 136 1.09 23.27 4.03
CA ASN A 136 2.23 24.13 4.39
C ASN A 136 3.48 23.83 3.57
N ASP A 137 3.62 22.60 3.08
CA ASP A 137 4.81 22.14 2.36
C ASP A 137 4.60 22.06 0.84
N ALA A 138 3.34 22.16 0.37
CA ALA A 138 2.97 21.91 -1.00
C ALA A 138 3.78 22.73 -2.02
N GLU A 139 3.95 24.04 -1.80
CA GLU A 139 4.74 24.86 -2.71
C GLU A 139 6.21 24.45 -2.77
N LYS A 140 6.79 24.06 -1.62
CA LYS A 140 8.18 23.62 -1.54
C LYS A 140 8.35 22.29 -2.28
N VAL A 141 7.45 21.34 -2.06
CA VAL A 141 7.48 20.03 -2.72
C VAL A 141 7.29 20.20 -4.22
N LEU A 142 6.33 20.99 -4.67
CA LEU A 142 6.08 21.22 -6.11
C LEU A 142 7.24 21.91 -6.85
N LYS A 143 8.16 22.56 -6.13
CA LYS A 143 9.39 23.18 -6.66
C LYS A 143 10.62 22.27 -6.59
N SER A 144 10.50 21.06 -6.05
CA SER A 144 11.62 20.11 -5.98
C SER A 144 12.05 19.65 -7.38
N GLU A 145 13.28 19.16 -7.51
CA GLU A 145 13.81 18.58 -8.77
C GLU A 145 12.96 17.41 -9.28
N GLU A 146 12.29 16.70 -8.38
CA GLU A 146 11.42 15.56 -8.70
C GLU A 146 10.20 15.99 -9.51
N TYR A 147 9.56 17.11 -9.14
CA TYR A 147 8.34 17.57 -9.80
C TYR A 147 8.56 18.77 -10.73
N SER A 148 9.77 19.36 -10.76
CA SER A 148 10.08 20.52 -11.62
C SER A 148 9.87 20.22 -13.09
N ASN A 149 10.08 18.98 -13.51
CA ASN A 149 10.02 18.54 -14.91
C ASN A 149 8.60 18.39 -15.45
N TYR A 150 7.57 18.39 -14.58
CA TYR A 150 6.18 18.38 -15.03
C TYR A 150 5.74 19.76 -15.52
N SER A 151 5.24 19.81 -16.76
CA SER A 151 4.78 21.05 -17.40
C SER A 151 3.58 21.72 -16.70
N LYS A 152 2.75 20.93 -16.01
CA LYS A 152 1.54 21.38 -15.29
C LYS A 152 1.50 20.80 -13.89
N LYS A 153 0.91 21.57 -12.98
CA LYS A 153 0.79 21.28 -11.55
C LYS A 153 -0.55 21.82 -11.07
N ASP A 154 -1.61 21.10 -11.42
CA ASP A 154 -2.97 21.60 -11.21
C ASP A 154 -3.50 21.11 -9.87
N LYS A 155 -3.97 22.03 -9.05
CA LYS A 155 -4.67 21.69 -7.81
C LYS A 155 -6.03 21.09 -8.16
N VAL A 156 -6.26 19.84 -7.75
CA VAL A 156 -7.48 19.08 -8.05
C VAL A 156 -8.44 18.99 -6.85
N GLY A 157 -7.97 19.36 -5.66
CA GLY A 157 -8.84 19.55 -4.51
C GLY A 157 -8.09 19.76 -3.20
N GLU A 158 -8.85 19.94 -2.12
CA GLU A 158 -8.32 20.00 -0.76
C GLU A 158 -9.22 19.21 0.17
N LEU A 159 -8.61 18.66 1.21
CA LEU A 159 -9.34 18.06 2.30
C LEU A 159 -8.51 18.15 3.59
N ASN A 160 -9.12 18.65 4.66
CA ASN A 160 -8.45 18.86 5.95
C ASN A 160 -7.14 19.67 5.77
N ASN A 161 -6.00 19.12 6.25
CA ASN A 161 -4.67 19.71 6.11
C ASN A 161 -3.93 19.28 4.84
N SER A 162 -4.60 18.59 3.92
CA SER A 162 -4.04 18.09 2.67
C SER A 162 -4.54 18.89 1.48
N VAL A 163 -3.67 19.08 0.51
CA VAL A 163 -3.97 19.61 -0.83
C VAL A 163 -3.55 18.58 -1.86
N TYR A 164 -4.40 18.39 -2.86
CA TYR A 164 -4.22 17.39 -3.90
C TYR A 164 -3.84 18.09 -5.19
N TYR A 165 -2.79 17.59 -5.83
CA TYR A 165 -2.33 18.05 -7.13
C TYR A 165 -2.35 16.91 -8.13
N PHE A 166 -2.64 17.22 -9.38
CA PHE A 166 -2.26 16.38 -10.51
C PHE A 166 -1.12 17.09 -11.24
N VAL A 167 0.07 16.50 -11.17
CA VAL A 167 1.27 16.98 -11.87
C VAL A 167 1.44 16.16 -13.14
N TYR A 168 1.57 16.80 -14.30
CA TYR A 168 1.52 16.08 -15.58
C TYR A 168 2.20 16.84 -16.72
N ASN A 169 2.45 16.10 -17.81
CA ASN A 169 2.94 16.64 -19.06
C ASN A 169 1.79 16.76 -20.07
N GLU A 170 1.54 17.96 -20.59
CA GLU A 170 0.51 18.16 -21.64
C GLU A 170 0.87 17.45 -22.94
N LYS A 171 2.17 17.24 -23.15
CA LYS A 171 2.73 16.53 -24.28
C LYS A 171 3.59 15.38 -23.81
N ILE A 172 3.32 14.21 -24.35
CA ILE A 172 4.09 13.00 -24.09
C ILE A 172 5.04 12.83 -25.28
N ASP A 173 6.31 12.55 -25.00
CA ASP A 173 7.31 12.36 -26.05
C ASP A 173 6.94 11.19 -26.97
N ASP A 174 6.63 11.51 -28.22
CA ASP A 174 6.20 10.61 -29.28
C ASP A 174 7.19 10.55 -30.47
N SER A 175 8.38 11.15 -30.34
CA SER A 175 9.28 11.38 -31.49
C SER A 175 9.67 10.08 -32.22
N ASN A 176 9.81 8.99 -31.47
CA ASN A 176 10.28 7.69 -31.95
C ASN A 176 9.15 6.65 -32.14
N LEU A 177 7.89 7.10 -32.15
CA LEU A 177 6.72 6.22 -32.27
C LEU A 177 6.20 6.12 -33.71
N SER A 178 5.56 4.99 -34.04
CA SER A 178 4.82 4.84 -35.30
C SER A 178 3.59 5.75 -35.33
N ASP A 179 3.03 5.98 -36.52
CA ASP A 179 1.81 6.79 -36.66
C ASP A 179 0.62 6.23 -35.87
N ALA A 180 0.54 4.90 -35.72
CA ALA A 180 -0.49 4.25 -34.92
C ALA A 180 -0.32 4.57 -33.43
N SER A 181 0.90 4.41 -32.89
CA SER A 181 1.20 4.74 -31.49
C SER A 181 1.05 6.24 -31.21
N LYS A 182 1.47 7.11 -32.13
CA LYS A 182 1.26 8.57 -32.06
C LYS A 182 -0.22 8.93 -31.97
N SER A 183 -1.07 8.23 -32.70
CA SER A 183 -2.52 8.45 -32.63
C SER A 183 -3.07 8.12 -31.24
N GLU A 184 -2.59 7.04 -30.61
CA GLU A 184 -3.03 6.69 -29.26
C GLU A 184 -2.47 7.63 -28.19
N VAL A 185 -1.22 8.07 -28.31
CA VAL A 185 -0.66 9.14 -27.45
C VAL A 185 -1.54 10.40 -27.52
N LYS A 186 -1.93 10.83 -28.73
CA LYS A 186 -2.85 11.97 -28.90
C LYS A 186 -4.21 11.75 -28.25
N ASN A 187 -4.71 10.52 -28.21
CA ASN A 187 -5.96 10.19 -27.52
C ASN A 187 -5.83 10.28 -26.01
N ILE A 188 -4.69 9.85 -25.45
CA ILE A 188 -4.35 10.03 -24.02
C ILE A 188 -4.27 11.52 -23.69
N GLU A 189 -3.51 12.29 -24.46
CA GLU A 189 -3.32 13.74 -24.25
C GLU A 189 -4.67 14.49 -24.22
N LYS A 190 -5.59 14.14 -25.12
CA LYS A 190 -6.92 14.78 -25.20
C LYS A 190 -7.79 14.50 -23.97
N SER A 191 -7.64 13.35 -23.33
CA SER A 191 -8.44 12.96 -22.17
C SER A 191 -7.78 13.26 -20.82
N ILE A 192 -6.57 13.83 -20.80
CA ILE A 192 -5.91 14.30 -19.57
C ILE A 192 -6.84 15.23 -18.77
N ASN A 193 -7.53 16.16 -19.42
CA ASN A 193 -8.44 17.08 -18.74
C ASN A 193 -9.69 16.37 -18.19
N GLU A 194 -10.19 15.34 -18.87
CA GLU A 194 -11.28 14.51 -18.37
C GLU A 194 -10.86 13.78 -17.09
N PHE A 195 -9.70 13.13 -17.12
CA PHE A 195 -9.12 12.48 -15.94
C PHE A 195 -8.92 13.46 -14.79
N LYS A 196 -8.24 14.59 -15.05
CA LYS A 196 -7.99 15.61 -14.04
C LYS A 196 -9.27 16.08 -13.34
N ASN A 197 -10.33 16.30 -14.11
CA ASN A 197 -11.62 16.75 -13.58
C ASN A 197 -12.36 15.68 -12.79
N SER A 198 -12.09 14.39 -13.04
CA SER A 198 -12.68 13.27 -12.30
C SER A 198 -12.03 13.08 -10.93
N ILE A 199 -10.80 13.56 -10.73
CA ILE A 199 -10.10 13.46 -9.44
C ILE A 199 -10.83 14.25 -8.37
N LYS A 200 -11.14 13.60 -7.25
CA LYS A 200 -11.81 14.18 -6.09
C LYS A 200 -11.18 13.65 -4.80
N PRO A 201 -10.68 14.52 -3.91
CA PRO A 201 -10.33 14.11 -2.56
C PRO A 201 -11.54 13.50 -1.87
N ILE A 202 -11.32 12.43 -1.13
CA ILE A 202 -12.34 11.79 -0.30
C ILE A 202 -11.81 11.70 1.11
N ASP A 203 -12.70 11.91 2.06
CA ASP A 203 -12.42 11.70 3.46
C ASP A 203 -12.57 10.22 3.75
N PRO A 204 -11.47 9.47 3.99
CA PRO A 204 -11.56 8.03 4.24
C PRO A 204 -12.50 7.73 5.41
N SER A 205 -12.58 8.64 6.39
CA SER A 205 -13.48 8.52 7.55
C SER A 205 -14.96 8.78 7.24
N LYS A 206 -15.29 9.45 6.12
CA LYS A 206 -16.67 9.72 5.68
C LYS A 206 -17.17 8.81 4.57
N ILE A 207 -16.32 7.90 4.08
CA ILE A 207 -16.80 6.79 3.28
C ILE A 207 -17.67 5.94 4.21
N LYS A 208 -18.97 6.26 4.27
CA LYS A 208 -19.97 5.37 4.84
C LYS A 208 -19.85 4.10 4.02
N SER A 209 -19.45 3.03 4.68
CA SER A 209 -19.40 1.67 4.15
C SER A 209 -20.81 1.23 3.75
N ASN A 210 -21.29 1.74 2.61
CA ASN A 210 -22.42 1.16 1.90
C ASN A 210 -21.85 0.07 0.99
N ASP A 211 -22.09 -1.15 1.45
CA ASP A 211 -21.83 -2.45 0.83
C ASP A 211 -20.38 -2.78 0.46
N LYS A 212 -19.71 -3.43 1.42
CA LYS A 212 -18.44 -4.19 1.30
C LYS A 212 -17.17 -3.36 1.06
N GLY A 213 -16.88 -2.43 1.97
CA GLY A 213 -15.48 -2.16 2.31
C GLY A 213 -14.88 -3.43 2.93
N GLU A 214 -13.63 -3.76 2.59
CA GLU A 214 -12.89 -4.82 3.28
C GLU A 214 -12.89 -4.50 4.78
N LYS A 215 -13.76 -5.20 5.51
CA LYS A 215 -13.61 -5.45 6.94
C LYS A 215 -12.16 -5.85 7.17
N ALA A 216 -11.51 -5.33 8.23
CA ALA A 216 -10.17 -5.75 8.60
C ALA A 216 -10.08 -7.27 8.44
N SER A 217 -9.22 -7.72 7.50
CA SER A 217 -9.28 -9.09 7.03
C SER A 217 -8.71 -9.98 8.11
N GLU A 218 -9.39 -11.09 8.37
CA GLU A 218 -8.93 -12.04 9.38
C GLU A 218 -7.86 -12.94 8.76
N GLU A 219 -6.62 -12.79 9.24
CA GLU A 219 -5.51 -13.64 8.84
C GLU A 219 -5.10 -14.59 9.97
N SER A 220 -4.86 -15.86 9.62
CA SER A 220 -4.33 -16.84 10.56
C SER A 220 -2.84 -16.56 10.84
N ILE A 221 -2.56 -15.92 11.98
CA ILE A 221 -1.21 -15.76 12.51
C ILE A 221 -1.11 -16.58 13.79
N ASN A 222 -0.11 -17.45 13.87
CA ASN A 222 0.13 -18.30 15.03
C ASN A 222 1.52 -18.04 15.60
N GLY A 223 1.66 -18.22 16.91
CA GLY A 223 2.94 -18.11 17.59
C GLY A 223 2.81 -17.50 18.98
N THR A 224 3.96 -17.19 19.54
CA THR A 224 4.09 -16.51 20.83
C THR A 224 4.91 -15.25 20.62
N ILE A 225 4.38 -14.13 21.11
CA ILE A 225 5.08 -12.85 21.11
C ILE A 225 5.94 -12.79 22.36
N SER A 226 7.23 -12.52 22.16
CA SER A 226 8.21 -12.27 23.22
C SER A 226 9.11 -11.10 22.80
N PHE A 227 9.44 -10.22 23.74
CA PHE A 227 10.33 -9.10 23.55
C PHE A 227 10.89 -8.61 24.90
N LYS A 228 12.04 -7.96 24.86
CA LYS A 228 12.64 -7.20 25.96
C LYS A 228 13.26 -5.92 25.42
N SER A 229 12.60 -4.79 25.69
CA SER A 229 12.93 -3.53 25.04
C SER A 229 12.59 -2.30 25.91
N LYS A 230 12.39 -1.16 25.27
CA LYS A 230 11.89 0.09 25.82
C LYS A 230 10.66 0.54 25.01
N THR A 231 9.82 1.33 25.65
CA THR A 231 8.79 2.11 24.97
C THR A 231 9.41 3.29 24.22
N ILE A 232 8.64 3.92 23.33
CA ILE A 232 8.99 5.20 22.69
C ILE A 232 9.28 6.31 23.71
N GLN A 233 8.68 6.24 24.90
CA GLN A 233 8.94 7.17 26.00
C GLN A 233 10.20 6.82 26.83
N GLY A 234 10.94 5.77 26.46
CA GLY A 234 12.17 5.34 27.11
C GLY A 234 11.99 4.48 28.37
N LYS A 235 10.76 4.14 28.75
CA LYS A 235 10.48 3.21 29.86
C LYS A 235 10.84 1.78 29.43
N SER A 236 11.66 1.08 30.21
CA SER A 236 11.93 -0.36 30.01
C SER A 236 10.65 -1.19 30.10
N ILE A 237 10.50 -2.14 29.18
CA ILE A 237 9.30 -2.97 29.04
C ILE A 237 9.67 -4.33 28.44
N ASP A 238 9.01 -5.39 28.89
CA ASP A 238 9.16 -6.73 28.32
C ASP A 238 7.81 -7.47 28.32
N SER A 239 7.79 -8.67 27.76
CA SER A 239 6.56 -9.48 27.62
C SER A 239 5.93 -9.92 28.94
N SER A 240 6.55 -9.68 30.09
CA SER A 240 5.84 -9.85 31.37
C SER A 240 4.63 -8.93 31.49
N ILE A 241 4.55 -7.84 30.73
CA ILE A 241 3.38 -6.95 30.70
C ILE A 241 2.08 -7.66 30.31
N PHE A 242 2.16 -8.78 29.58
CA PHE A 242 0.98 -9.56 29.23
C PHE A 242 0.31 -10.20 30.45
N LYS A 243 1.06 -10.47 31.52
CA LYS A 243 0.55 -11.11 32.74
C LYS A 243 -0.42 -10.23 33.52
N ASP A 244 -0.38 -8.93 33.31
CA ASP A 244 -1.21 -7.94 34.02
C ASP A 244 -2.65 -7.88 33.48
N SER A 245 -2.96 -8.63 32.42
CA SER A 245 -4.25 -8.61 31.76
C SER A 245 -4.66 -10.00 31.28
N LYS A 246 -5.98 -10.23 31.19
CA LYS A 246 -6.53 -11.48 30.65
C LYS A 246 -6.23 -11.62 29.16
N LEU A 247 -6.19 -10.47 28.47
CA LEU A 247 -5.96 -10.35 27.05
C LEU A 247 -5.17 -9.06 26.80
N THR A 248 -4.20 -9.11 25.90
CA THR A 248 -3.52 -7.91 25.39
C THR A 248 -3.77 -7.81 23.89
N MET A 249 -4.33 -6.69 23.46
CA MET A 249 -4.41 -6.31 22.05
C MET A 249 -3.12 -5.58 21.67
N ILE A 250 -2.44 -6.06 20.64
CA ILE A 250 -1.22 -5.46 20.11
C ILE A 250 -1.54 -4.86 18.75
N ASN A 251 -1.43 -3.54 18.61
CA ASN A 251 -1.59 -2.83 17.34
C ASN A 251 -0.20 -2.50 16.77
N ILE A 252 0.13 -3.09 15.63
CA ILE A 252 1.41 -2.93 14.95
C ILE A 252 1.23 -1.83 13.91
N TRP A 253 2.01 -0.75 14.04
CA TRP A 253 1.90 0.46 13.22
C TRP A 253 3.27 1.00 12.83
N GLY A 254 3.31 1.93 11.88
CA GLY A 254 4.53 2.62 11.45
C GLY A 254 4.34 4.13 11.40
N THR A 255 5.44 4.89 11.52
CA THR A 255 5.41 6.36 11.57
C THR A 255 4.98 7.02 10.26
N SER A 256 5.12 6.33 9.13
CA SER A 256 4.59 6.79 7.86
C SER A 256 3.12 6.45 7.68
N CYS A 257 2.59 5.39 8.32
CA CYS A 257 1.27 4.81 8.07
C CYS A 257 0.12 5.75 8.50
N MET A 258 -0.43 6.51 7.54
CA MET A 258 -1.54 7.43 7.83
C MET A 258 -2.79 6.74 8.40
N PRO A 259 -3.26 5.59 7.87
CA PRO A 259 -4.42 4.89 8.43
C PRO A 259 -4.23 4.51 9.90
N CYS A 260 -3.02 4.06 10.27
CA CYS A 260 -2.65 3.76 11.65
C CYS A 260 -2.76 5.02 12.53
N ILE A 261 -2.22 6.15 12.04
CA ILE A 261 -2.19 7.42 12.76
C ILE A 261 -3.62 7.99 12.94
N ASP A 262 -4.52 7.72 12.01
CA ASP A 262 -5.90 8.19 12.04
C ASP A 262 -6.80 7.38 12.98
N GLU A 263 -6.55 6.09 13.19
CA GLU A 263 -7.30 5.28 14.17
C GLU A 263 -6.87 5.49 15.63
N MET A 264 -5.68 6.05 15.88
CA MET A 264 -5.12 6.24 17.23
C MET A 264 -6.05 6.90 18.25
N PRO A 265 -6.80 7.98 17.94
CA PRO A 265 -7.73 8.58 18.89
C PRO A 265 -8.85 7.63 19.32
N GLU A 266 -9.34 6.78 18.41
CA GLU A 266 -10.34 5.77 18.70
C GLU A 266 -9.75 4.59 19.48
N LEU A 267 -8.53 4.15 19.15
CA LEU A 267 -7.77 3.16 19.94
C LEU A 267 -7.54 3.66 21.37
N GLN A 268 -7.26 4.95 21.56
CA GLN A 268 -7.10 5.54 22.87
C GLN A 268 -8.41 5.58 23.68
N LYS A 269 -9.56 5.78 23.02
CA LYS A 269 -10.88 5.63 23.67
C LYS A 269 -11.14 4.17 24.03
N LEU A 270 -10.89 3.25 23.10
CA LEU A 270 -11.01 1.81 23.32
C LEU A 270 -10.19 1.36 24.53
N TYR A 271 -8.94 1.79 24.61
CA TYR A 271 -8.03 1.48 25.73
C TYR A 271 -8.63 1.81 27.09
N LYS A 272 -9.36 2.94 27.19
CA LYS A 272 -10.06 3.31 28.43
C LYS A 272 -11.26 2.40 28.70
N ASP A 273 -12.05 2.09 27.67
CA ASP A 273 -13.29 1.31 27.77
C ASP A 273 -12.99 -0.15 28.18
N VAL A 274 -11.98 -0.77 27.56
CA VAL A 274 -11.69 -2.21 27.71
C VAL A 274 -10.86 -2.53 28.96
N LYS A 275 -10.28 -1.52 29.62
CA LYS A 275 -9.54 -1.71 30.88
C LYS A 275 -10.39 -2.39 31.96
N SER A 276 -11.67 -2.03 32.04
CA SER A 276 -12.63 -2.65 32.98
C SER A 276 -12.87 -4.14 32.72
N LYS A 277 -12.61 -4.61 31.48
CA LYS A 277 -12.73 -6.01 31.06
C LYS A 277 -11.45 -6.82 31.34
N GLY A 278 -10.42 -6.21 31.91
CA GLY A 278 -9.11 -6.82 32.11
C GLY A 278 -8.32 -6.98 30.80
N VAL A 279 -8.53 -6.07 29.85
CA VAL A 279 -7.84 -6.04 28.56
C VAL A 279 -6.84 -4.89 28.54
N ASN A 280 -5.62 -5.17 28.10
CA ASN A 280 -4.61 -4.15 27.81
C ASN A 280 -4.53 -3.89 26.30
N ILE A 281 -4.08 -2.69 25.92
CA ILE A 281 -3.69 -2.38 24.55
C ILE A 281 -2.25 -1.89 24.58
N ILE A 282 -1.41 -2.40 23.68
CA ILE A 282 -0.07 -1.86 23.42
C ILE A 282 0.09 -1.61 21.92
N GLY A 283 0.94 -0.64 21.58
CA GLY A 283 1.40 -0.44 20.21
C GLY A 283 2.78 -1.05 20.00
N VAL A 284 3.09 -1.44 18.78
CA VAL A 284 4.47 -1.75 18.34
C VAL A 284 4.80 -0.91 17.13
N VAL A 285 5.91 -0.17 17.20
CA VAL A 285 6.33 0.76 16.15
C VAL A 285 7.29 0.03 15.20
N ALA A 286 6.76 -0.55 14.12
CA ALA A 286 7.44 -1.53 13.27
C ALA A 286 8.67 -0.98 12.54
N ASP A 287 8.73 0.33 12.28
CA ASP A 287 9.81 1.04 11.58
C ASP A 287 10.87 1.64 12.53
N THR A 288 10.94 1.16 13.78
CA THR A 288 12.01 1.44 14.75
C THR A 288 12.86 0.18 14.99
N PRO A 289 14.12 0.26 15.52
CA PRO A 289 14.80 1.36 16.23
C PRO A 289 15.69 2.26 15.36
N ASP A 290 15.09 3.21 14.65
CA ASP A 290 15.79 4.32 13.98
C ASP A 290 15.51 5.62 14.74
N GLU A 291 16.52 6.48 14.95
CA GLU A 291 16.40 7.68 15.79
C GLU A 291 15.36 8.68 15.25
N ASP A 292 15.29 8.85 13.93
CA ASP A 292 14.32 9.76 13.30
C ASP A 292 12.91 9.22 13.46
N ASN A 293 12.71 7.91 13.25
CA ASN A 293 11.42 7.26 13.44
C ASN A 293 11.01 7.20 14.92
N GLU A 294 11.93 6.99 15.87
CA GLU A 294 11.63 7.07 17.31
C GLU A 294 11.14 8.47 17.70
N ALA A 295 11.80 9.53 17.22
CA ALA A 295 11.42 10.91 17.46
C ALA A 295 10.06 11.26 16.82
N LEU A 296 9.83 10.82 15.57
CA LEU A 296 8.59 11.02 14.86
C LEU A 296 7.42 10.29 15.53
N ALA A 297 7.62 9.02 15.90
CA ALA A 297 6.64 8.22 16.63
C ALA A 297 6.23 8.91 17.93
N LYS A 298 7.21 9.42 18.70
CA LYS A 298 6.93 10.18 19.93
C LYS A 298 6.04 11.40 19.65
N SER A 299 6.37 12.20 18.64
CA SER A 299 5.57 13.37 18.22
C SER A 299 4.15 12.98 17.80
N ILE A 300 4.00 11.88 17.05
CA ILE A 300 2.70 11.36 16.61
C ILE A 300 1.85 10.99 17.82
N LEU A 301 2.39 10.18 18.74
CA LEU A 301 1.69 9.73 19.94
C LEU A 301 1.23 10.90 20.81
N ASP A 302 2.11 11.89 21.02
CA ASP A 302 1.79 13.10 21.77
C ASP A 302 0.68 13.92 21.11
N LYS A 303 0.74 14.12 19.78
CA LYS A 303 -0.28 14.86 19.01
C LYS A 303 -1.62 14.15 18.97
N LYS A 304 -1.64 12.83 18.84
CA LYS A 304 -2.86 12.01 18.79
C LYS A 304 -3.40 11.67 20.18
N GLY A 305 -2.68 12.07 21.24
CA GLY A 305 -3.11 11.90 22.62
C GLY A 305 -3.08 10.44 23.10
N VAL A 306 -2.23 9.61 22.48
CA VAL A 306 -2.06 8.19 22.83
C VAL A 306 -1.27 8.06 24.13
N LYS A 307 -1.75 7.22 25.04
CA LYS A 307 -1.25 7.04 26.40
C LYS A 307 -0.96 5.58 26.77
N PHE A 308 -1.38 4.63 25.94
CA PHE A 308 -0.96 3.24 26.12
C PHE A 308 0.49 3.04 25.67
N ASP A 309 1.16 2.03 26.22
CA ASP A 309 2.58 1.77 25.96
C ASP A 309 2.79 1.43 24.47
N ASN A 310 3.74 2.11 23.82
CA ASN A 310 4.15 1.85 22.44
C ASN A 310 5.60 1.36 22.44
N VAL A 311 5.80 0.12 22.04
CA VAL A 311 7.07 -0.63 22.15
C VAL A 311 7.91 -0.43 20.90
N ILE A 312 9.20 -0.18 21.11
CA ILE A 312 10.23 -0.32 20.07
C ILE A 312 10.56 -1.81 19.97
N PRO A 313 10.36 -2.48 18.83
CA PRO A 313 10.63 -3.90 18.73
C PRO A 313 12.13 -4.16 18.91
N ASP A 314 12.46 -5.15 19.73
CA ASP A 314 13.81 -5.70 19.73
C ASP A 314 14.03 -6.55 18.46
N LYS A 315 15.23 -7.10 18.31
CA LYS A 315 15.59 -7.86 17.11
C LYS A 315 14.62 -9.01 16.83
N ASP A 316 14.27 -9.79 17.84
CA ASP A 316 13.43 -10.99 17.68
C ASP A 316 11.99 -10.61 17.32
N LEU A 317 11.43 -9.59 17.98
CA LEU A 317 10.10 -9.09 17.63
C LEU A 317 10.08 -8.46 16.23
N HIS A 318 11.11 -7.71 15.85
CA HIS A 318 11.22 -7.11 14.52
C HIS A 318 11.29 -8.20 13.42
N GLU A 319 12.12 -9.23 13.59
CA GLU A 319 12.18 -10.38 12.67
C GLU A 319 10.84 -11.12 12.58
N TRP A 320 10.13 -11.26 13.71
CA TRP A 320 8.79 -11.84 13.72
C TRP A 320 7.79 -10.99 12.92
N ILE A 321 7.82 -9.66 13.07
CA ILE A 321 6.96 -8.74 12.32
C ILE A 321 7.22 -8.88 10.82
N LEU A 322 8.48 -8.78 10.38
CA LEU A 322 8.84 -8.89 8.97
C LEU A 322 8.39 -10.20 8.32
N LYS A 323 8.34 -11.28 9.10
CA LYS A 323 7.92 -12.61 8.61
C LYS A 323 6.40 -12.79 8.54
N ASN A 324 5.65 -12.19 9.46
CA ASN A 324 4.24 -12.53 9.68
C ASN A 324 3.27 -11.38 9.39
N VAL A 325 3.73 -10.13 9.41
CA VAL A 325 2.91 -8.94 9.20
C VAL A 325 3.13 -8.44 7.78
N LYS A 326 2.06 -8.44 6.97
CA LYS A 326 2.13 -8.03 5.56
C LYS A 326 1.94 -6.55 5.32
N GLY A 327 1.39 -5.84 6.31
CA GLY A 327 1.10 -4.42 6.24
C GLY A 327 0.62 -3.87 7.57
N THR A 328 0.66 -2.55 7.71
CA THR A 328 0.18 -1.85 8.90
C THR A 328 -1.06 -1.00 8.56
N PRO A 329 -2.05 -0.87 9.47
CA PRO A 329 -2.04 -1.46 10.80
C PRO A 329 -2.36 -2.96 10.75
N THR A 330 -1.74 -3.72 11.64
CA THR A 330 -2.14 -5.11 11.92
C THR A 330 -2.37 -5.26 13.42
N THR A 331 -3.52 -5.79 13.81
CA THR A 331 -3.86 -6.01 15.21
C THR A 331 -3.88 -7.51 15.52
N ILE A 332 -3.16 -7.90 16.56
CA ILE A 332 -3.16 -9.27 17.09
C ILE A 332 -3.62 -9.28 18.55
N PHE A 333 -4.06 -10.43 19.02
CA PHE A 333 -4.55 -10.62 20.38
C PHE A 333 -3.76 -11.74 21.05
N VAL A 334 -3.15 -11.43 22.20
CA VAL A 334 -2.32 -12.37 22.95
C VAL A 334 -2.84 -12.59 24.37
N ASP A 335 -2.69 -13.81 24.86
CA ASP A 335 -2.99 -14.15 26.26
C ASP A 335 -1.85 -13.71 27.21
N LYS A 336 -2.01 -14.05 28.51
CA LYS A 336 -1.06 -13.75 29.58
C LYS A 336 0.36 -14.33 29.39
N ASP A 337 0.49 -15.36 28.53
CA ASP A 337 1.76 -16.03 28.23
C ASP A 337 2.34 -15.53 26.89
N GLY A 338 1.72 -14.52 26.28
CA GLY A 338 2.10 -13.94 24.99
C GLY A 338 1.69 -14.78 23.78
N LYS A 339 0.89 -15.84 23.97
CA LYS A 339 0.44 -16.70 22.87
C LYS A 339 -0.66 -15.98 22.08
N ILE A 340 -0.58 -16.01 20.76
CA ILE A 340 -1.63 -15.48 19.89
C ILE A 340 -2.85 -16.40 19.96
N VAL A 341 -4.00 -15.83 20.29
CA VAL A 341 -5.24 -16.55 20.64
C VAL A 341 -6.41 -16.25 19.70
N SER A 342 -6.17 -15.51 18.64
CA SER A 342 -7.17 -15.20 17.61
C SER A 342 -6.54 -14.95 16.25
N THR A 343 -7.37 -14.90 15.22
CA THR A 343 -7.01 -14.34 13.93
C THR A 343 -6.58 -12.88 14.08
N ALA A 344 -5.56 -12.50 13.32
CA ALA A 344 -5.13 -11.12 13.23
C ALA A 344 -6.13 -10.32 12.41
N LEU A 345 -6.31 -9.05 12.74
CA LEU A 345 -7.04 -8.08 11.92
C LEU A 345 -6.03 -7.28 11.12
N VAL A 346 -6.05 -7.40 9.79
CA VAL A 346 -5.19 -6.61 8.88
C VAL A 346 -5.99 -5.43 8.33
N GLY A 347 -5.45 -4.23 8.49
CA GLY A 347 -6.13 -2.96 8.19
C GLY A 347 -6.75 -2.29 9.41
N THR A 348 -7.26 -1.07 9.20
CA THR A 348 -7.93 -0.30 10.25
C THR A 348 -9.30 -0.89 10.57
N ALA A 349 -9.72 -0.83 11.84
CA ALA A 349 -11.08 -1.16 12.22
C ALA A 349 -11.70 -0.05 13.09
N SER A 350 -13.03 0.02 13.10
CA SER A 350 -13.72 0.93 14.01
C SER A 350 -13.57 0.47 15.46
N LYS A 351 -13.74 1.41 16.41
CA LYS A 351 -13.77 1.09 17.85
C LYS A 351 -14.78 -0.03 18.18
N ALA A 352 -15.92 -0.03 17.52
CA ALA A 352 -16.97 -1.02 17.72
C ALA A 352 -16.54 -2.42 17.24
N GLU A 353 -15.86 -2.50 16.09
CA GLU A 353 -15.33 -3.76 15.56
C GLU A 353 -14.21 -4.32 16.44
N TYR A 354 -13.27 -3.47 16.89
CA TYR A 354 -12.25 -3.90 17.84
C TYR A 354 -12.88 -4.40 19.15
N ASN A 355 -13.84 -3.66 19.71
CA ASN A 355 -14.51 -4.10 20.94
C ASN A 355 -15.27 -5.41 20.72
N ALA A 356 -15.93 -5.60 19.57
CA ALA A 356 -16.62 -6.85 19.25
C ALA A 356 -15.63 -8.02 19.14
N LYS A 357 -14.48 -7.84 18.48
CA LYS A 357 -13.44 -8.87 18.41
C LYS A 357 -12.86 -9.17 19.79
N ILE A 358 -12.62 -8.17 20.62
CA ILE A 358 -12.18 -8.36 22.01
C ILE A 358 -13.21 -9.20 22.79
N ASP A 359 -14.51 -8.88 22.67
CA ASP A 359 -15.57 -9.61 23.37
C ASP A 359 -15.72 -11.06 22.86
N GLU A 360 -15.48 -11.30 21.58
CA GLU A 360 -15.39 -12.65 20.99
C GLU A 360 -14.21 -13.43 21.58
N VAL A 361 -13.02 -12.83 21.56
CA VAL A 361 -11.78 -13.48 22.01
C VAL A 361 -11.82 -13.77 23.51
N LEU A 362 -12.30 -12.83 24.33
CA LEU A 362 -12.47 -13.04 25.77
C LEU A 362 -13.42 -14.21 26.10
N LYS A 363 -14.41 -14.50 25.26
CA LYS A 363 -15.28 -15.68 25.45
C LYS A 363 -14.58 -17.00 25.11
N SER A 364 -13.56 -16.96 24.24
CA SER A 364 -12.80 -18.15 23.84
C SER A 364 -11.69 -18.52 24.81
N ILE A 365 -11.16 -17.55 25.55
CA ILE A 365 -10.11 -17.74 26.56
C ILE A 365 -10.81 -18.05 27.90
N LYS A 366 -10.86 -19.33 28.27
CA LYS A 366 -11.46 -19.80 29.54
C LYS A 366 -10.55 -19.59 30.74
#